data_AF-A0A438G0U9-F1
#
_entry.id   AF-A0A438G0U9-F1
#
_cell.length_a   1.000
_cell.length_b   1.000
_cell.length_c   1.000
_cell.angle_alpha   90.00
_cell.angle_beta   90.00
_cell.angle_gamma   90.00
#
_symmetry.space_group_name_H-M   'P 1'
#
loop_
_entity.id
_entity.type
_entity.pdbx_description
1 polymer ?
#
loop_
_entity_poly.entity_id
_entity_poly.type
_entity_poly.pdbx_seq_one_letter_code
_entity_poly.pdbx_strand_id
1 'polypeptide(L)'
;MQGLQDKIKLVPIDLGNRPAWYKEKVYPENKVPSLEHNNKVTGESLDLIKYIDSHFEGPSLYPDDPNKRQFAEELLSYTYTFNRAVIFSLKGDSQNEINAAFDYLETALSKFNDGPFFLGQFSLVDIAFAPFIERFHPLLLDVKKCDITSGRPSWYHGLSFQFLETLDEVGHVPVNMIFGGLVVSGDGRIQDLGTRAWRLSFLYRLAKNFLR
;
A
#
# COMPACT_ATOMS: atom_id res chain seq x y z
N MET A 1 3.43 9.27 16.00
CA MET A 1 2.86 7.91 16.06
C MET A 1 1.37 7.99 15.76
N GLN A 2 0.91 7.49 14.61
CA GLN A 2 -0.50 7.12 14.44
C GLN A 2 -0.63 5.66 14.90
N GLY A 3 -0.65 5.47 16.22
CA GLY A 3 -0.93 4.20 16.89
C GLY A 3 -2.43 3.91 16.84
N LEU A 4 -2.95 3.64 15.64
CA LEU A 4 -4.39 3.47 15.41
C LEU A 4 -4.86 2.04 15.65
N GLN A 5 -4.00 1.10 16.07
CA GLN A 5 -4.38 -0.31 16.24
C GLN A 5 -5.51 -0.49 17.27
N ASP A 6 -5.56 0.39 18.27
CA ASP A 6 -6.62 0.38 19.29
C ASP A 6 -7.88 1.12 18.84
N LYS A 7 -7.76 2.02 17.86
CA LYS A 7 -8.89 2.81 17.30
C LYS A 7 -9.54 2.13 16.10
N ILE A 8 -8.78 1.31 15.40
CA ILE A 8 -9.16 0.73 14.12
C ILE A 8 -9.02 -0.80 14.16
N LYS A 9 -10.17 -1.50 14.15
CA LYS A 9 -10.21 -2.95 14.13
C LYS A 9 -10.03 -3.48 12.71
N LEU A 10 -9.09 -4.41 12.55
CA LEU A 10 -8.88 -5.12 11.29
C LEU A 10 -9.78 -6.36 11.22
N VAL A 11 -10.48 -6.50 10.10
CA VAL A 11 -11.30 -7.67 9.78
C VAL A 11 -10.80 -8.25 8.46
N PRO A 12 -9.99 -9.33 8.48
CA PRO A 12 -9.46 -9.92 7.27
C PRO A 12 -10.57 -10.60 6.45
N ILE A 13 -10.53 -10.43 5.13
CA ILE A 13 -11.45 -11.06 4.18
C ILE A 13 -10.66 -11.96 3.24
N ASP A 14 -10.97 -13.26 3.24
CA ASP A 14 -10.44 -14.18 2.24
C ASP A 14 -11.05 -13.84 0.87
N LEU A 15 -10.22 -13.47 -0.11
CA LEU A 15 -10.69 -13.12 -1.45
C LEU A 15 -11.04 -14.36 -2.30
N GLY A 16 -10.44 -15.52 -2.00
CA GLY A 16 -10.74 -16.80 -2.66
C GLY A 16 -12.01 -17.45 -2.14
N ASN A 17 -12.41 -17.13 -0.91
CA ASN A 17 -13.65 -17.58 -0.29
C ASN A 17 -14.33 -16.43 0.46
N ARG A 18 -14.79 -15.44 -0.29
CA ARG A 18 -15.34 -14.22 0.30
C ARG A 18 -16.69 -14.49 0.97
N PRO A 19 -16.89 -14.07 2.23
CA PRO A 19 -18.15 -14.29 2.90
C PRO A 19 -19.28 -13.45 2.28
N ALA A 20 -20.45 -14.06 2.07
CA ALA A 20 -21.62 -13.42 1.47
C ALA A 20 -22.06 -12.16 2.23
N TRP A 21 -21.96 -12.18 3.57
CA TRP A 21 -22.36 -11.05 4.42
C TRP A 21 -21.60 -9.77 4.10
N TYR A 22 -20.36 -9.85 3.57
CA TYR A 22 -19.58 -8.65 3.28
C TYR A 22 -20.24 -7.82 2.17
N LYS A 23 -20.62 -8.47 1.07
CA LYS A 23 -21.35 -7.84 -0.02
C LYS A 23 -22.75 -7.39 0.41
N GLU A 24 -23.45 -8.24 1.16
CA GLU A 24 -24.87 -8.03 1.48
C GLU A 24 -25.09 -6.95 2.54
N LYS A 25 -24.15 -6.80 3.49
CA LYS A 25 -24.38 -6.02 4.71
C LYS A 25 -23.35 -4.91 4.95
N VAL A 26 -22.16 -5.00 4.35
CA VAL A 26 -21.07 -4.06 4.64
C VAL A 26 -20.74 -3.21 3.43
N TYR A 27 -20.26 -3.82 2.35
CA TYR A 27 -19.82 -3.08 1.16
C TYR A 27 -20.34 -3.73 -0.14
N PRO A 28 -21.43 -3.20 -0.73
CA PRO A 28 -22.08 -3.79 -1.92
C PRO A 28 -21.17 -3.94 -3.15
N GLU A 29 -20.19 -3.05 -3.31
CA GLU A 29 -19.17 -3.13 -4.36
C GLU A 29 -18.31 -4.40 -4.26
N ASN A 30 -18.29 -5.04 -3.08
CA ASN A 30 -17.62 -6.30 -2.83
C ASN A 30 -16.12 -6.22 -3.21
N LYS A 31 -15.46 -5.11 -2.89
CA LYS A 31 -14.01 -4.91 -3.07
C LYS A 31 -13.36 -4.68 -1.71
N VAL A 32 -12.06 -4.88 -1.63
CA VAL A 32 -11.26 -4.46 -0.47
C VAL A 32 -10.18 -3.49 -0.94
N PRO A 33 -9.74 -2.56 -0.08
CA PRO A 33 -10.24 -2.28 1.28
C PRO A 33 -11.61 -1.58 1.28
N SER A 34 -12.28 -1.62 2.43
CA SER A 34 -13.37 -0.70 2.80
C SER A 34 -13.23 -0.32 4.28
N LEU A 35 -13.73 0.86 4.63
CA LEU A 35 -13.70 1.43 5.97
C LEU A 35 -15.12 1.75 6.42
N GLU A 36 -15.49 1.24 7.59
CA GLU A 36 -16.68 1.64 8.32
C GLU A 36 -16.30 2.61 9.44
N HIS A 37 -16.76 3.86 9.35
CA HIS A 37 -16.58 4.89 10.37
C HIS A 37 -17.82 5.81 10.41
N ASN A 38 -18.32 6.13 11.61
CA ASN A 38 -19.51 6.96 11.82
C ASN A 38 -20.75 6.45 11.04
N ASN A 39 -21.01 5.13 11.10
CA ASN A 39 -22.10 4.45 10.40
C ASN A 39 -22.09 4.63 8.87
N LYS A 40 -20.94 4.97 8.29
CA LYS A 40 -20.74 5.09 6.85
C LYS A 40 -19.64 4.14 6.41
N VAL A 41 -19.92 3.39 5.35
CA VAL A 41 -18.91 2.54 4.68
C VAL A 41 -18.41 3.25 3.43
N THR A 42 -17.09 3.39 3.31
CA THR A 42 -16.40 3.95 2.14
C THR A 42 -15.38 2.95 1.61
N GLY A 43 -15.18 2.91 0.30
CA GLY A 43 -14.09 2.17 -0.34
C GLY A 43 -13.08 3.10 -0.99
N GLU A 44 -12.36 2.58 -1.98
CA GLU A 44 -11.29 3.25 -2.74
C GLU A 44 -10.05 3.57 -1.88
N SER A 45 -8.99 2.78 -2.03
CA SER A 45 -7.83 2.81 -1.13
C SER A 45 -7.18 4.19 -1.00
N LEU A 46 -7.10 4.97 -2.09
CA LEU A 46 -6.52 6.32 -2.06
C LEU A 46 -7.39 7.32 -1.27
N ASP A 47 -8.71 7.19 -1.36
CA ASP A 47 -9.62 8.02 -0.59
C ASP A 47 -9.56 7.62 0.89
N LEU A 48 -9.42 6.32 1.19
CA LEU A 48 -9.29 5.83 2.56
C LEU A 48 -8.02 6.32 3.26
N ILE A 49 -6.86 6.31 2.60
CA ILE A 49 -5.62 6.80 3.25
C ILE A 49 -5.69 8.31 3.54
N LYS A 50 -6.32 9.11 2.66
CA LYS A 50 -6.59 10.54 2.89
C LYS A 50 -7.61 10.75 4.01
N TYR A 51 -8.66 9.93 4.04
CA TYR A 51 -9.68 9.98 5.08
C TYR A 51 -9.09 9.67 6.46
N ILE A 52 -8.26 8.63 6.57
CA ILE A 52 -7.60 8.27 7.83
C ILE A 52 -6.68 9.38 8.32
N ASP A 53 -5.86 9.94 7.44
CA ASP A 53 -4.94 11.04 7.77
C ASP A 53 -5.69 12.29 8.31
N SER A 54 -6.84 12.62 7.73
CA SER A 54 -7.62 13.81 8.10
C SER A 54 -8.58 13.63 9.28
N HIS A 55 -8.94 12.39 9.64
CA HIS A 55 -9.97 12.11 10.65
C HIS A 55 -9.45 11.46 11.93
N PHE A 56 -8.17 11.05 11.97
CA PHE A 56 -7.57 10.42 13.13
C PHE A 56 -6.33 11.19 13.61
N GLU A 57 -6.16 11.27 14.93
CA GLU A 57 -5.03 11.96 15.56
C GLU A 57 -3.66 11.39 15.16
N GLY A 58 -2.68 12.28 14.98
CA GLY A 58 -1.26 11.98 14.89
C GLY A 58 -0.55 12.86 13.86
N PRO A 59 0.70 12.54 13.45
CA PRO A 59 1.43 13.36 12.51
C PRO A 59 0.76 13.33 11.14
N SER A 60 0.55 14.51 10.54
CA SER A 60 0.02 14.62 9.17
C SER A 60 0.97 13.95 8.19
N LEU A 61 0.42 13.07 7.35
CA LEU A 61 1.10 12.40 6.25
C LEU A 61 0.86 13.09 4.91
N TYR A 62 0.10 14.19 4.93
CA TYR A 62 -0.13 15.05 3.79
C TYR A 62 0.61 16.39 3.99
N PRO A 63 1.35 16.89 2.98
CA PRO A 63 2.19 18.07 3.13
C PRO A 63 1.34 19.35 3.26
N ASP A 64 1.88 20.38 3.93
CA ASP A 64 1.28 21.72 3.94
C ASP A 64 1.71 22.60 2.78
N ASP A 65 2.93 22.39 2.27
CA ASP A 65 3.48 23.14 1.15
C ASP A 65 2.65 22.93 -0.13
N PRO A 66 2.17 24.01 -0.79
CA PRO A 66 1.33 23.89 -1.98
C PRO A 66 1.98 23.14 -3.15
N ASN A 67 3.30 23.28 -3.34
CA ASN A 67 4.00 22.60 -4.44
C ASN A 67 4.11 21.09 -4.17
N LYS A 68 4.38 20.71 -2.93
CA LYS A 68 4.37 19.31 -2.49
C LYS A 68 2.96 18.71 -2.57
N ARG A 69 1.91 19.47 -2.22
CA ARG A 69 0.50 19.03 -2.37
C ARG A 69 0.15 18.75 -3.83
N GLN A 70 0.47 19.68 -4.73
CA GLN A 70 0.21 19.48 -6.15
C GLN A 70 0.93 18.22 -6.67
N PHE A 71 2.20 18.05 -6.32
CA PHE A 71 2.96 16.89 -6.76
C PHE A 71 2.46 15.58 -6.13
N ALA A 72 1.98 15.63 -4.88
CA ALA A 72 1.35 14.48 -4.23
C ALA A 72 0.12 14.01 -5.02
N GLU A 73 -0.76 14.93 -5.42
CA GLU A 73 -1.95 14.58 -6.22
C GLU A 73 -1.59 14.03 -7.60
N GLU A 74 -0.56 14.59 -8.25
CA GLU A 74 -0.02 14.06 -9.51
C GLU A 74 0.47 12.61 -9.35
N LEU A 75 1.27 12.33 -8.32
CA LEU A 75 1.81 10.98 -8.06
C LEU A 75 0.74 9.99 -7.62
N LEU A 76 -0.19 10.38 -6.74
CA LEU A 76 -1.31 9.53 -6.32
C LEU A 76 -2.18 9.16 -7.53
N SER A 77 -2.43 10.10 -8.44
CA SER A 77 -3.14 9.83 -9.69
C SER A 77 -2.35 8.90 -10.63
N TYR A 78 -1.01 9.02 -10.64
CA TYR A 78 -0.13 8.18 -11.45
C TYR A 78 -0.09 6.71 -11.00
N THR A 79 -0.44 6.39 -9.75
CA THR A 79 -0.44 5.01 -9.22
C THR A 79 -1.20 4.03 -10.12
N TYR A 80 -2.34 4.43 -10.68
CA TYR A 80 -3.11 3.58 -11.60
C TYR A 80 -2.34 3.30 -12.90
N THR A 81 -1.75 4.34 -13.49
CA THR A 81 -0.94 4.22 -14.72
C THR A 81 0.29 3.34 -14.50
N PHE A 82 1.00 3.56 -13.39
CA PHE A 82 2.13 2.73 -12.97
C PHE A 82 1.75 1.26 -12.84
N ASN A 83 0.71 0.97 -12.06
CA ASN A 83 0.26 -0.40 -11.83
C ASN A 83 -0.20 -1.09 -13.12
N ARG A 84 -0.91 -0.37 -13.99
CA ARG A 84 -1.31 -0.87 -15.30
C ARG A 84 -0.10 -1.23 -16.15
N ALA A 85 0.87 -0.33 -16.28
CA ALA A 85 2.06 -0.55 -17.10
C ALA A 85 2.82 -1.82 -16.65
N VAL A 86 3.05 -1.96 -15.34
CA VAL A 86 3.76 -3.12 -14.80
C VAL A 86 2.95 -4.41 -14.97
N ILE A 87 1.65 -4.41 -14.62
CA ILE A 87 0.79 -5.62 -14.71
C ILE A 87 0.63 -6.10 -16.16
N PHE A 88 0.43 -5.19 -17.11
CA PHE A 88 0.33 -5.57 -18.53
C PHE A 88 1.66 -6.09 -19.06
N SER A 89 2.77 -5.47 -18.68
CA SER A 89 4.11 -5.90 -19.08
C SER A 89 4.47 -7.29 -18.55
N LEU A 90 3.91 -7.72 -17.40
CA LEU A 90 4.09 -9.09 -16.92
C LEU A 90 3.53 -10.13 -17.90
N LYS A 91 2.44 -9.81 -18.61
CA LYS A 91 1.80 -10.71 -19.58
C LYS A 91 2.40 -10.64 -20.99
N GLY A 92 3.01 -9.51 -21.35
CA GLY A 92 3.65 -9.28 -22.65
C GLY A 92 5.18 -9.28 -22.60
N ASP A 93 5.84 -8.82 -23.66
CA ASP A 93 7.30 -8.64 -23.70
C ASP A 93 7.65 -7.14 -23.76
N SER A 94 7.13 -6.39 -22.79
CA SER A 94 7.20 -4.92 -22.75
C SER A 94 8.16 -4.42 -21.67
N GLN A 95 9.41 -4.90 -21.65
CA GLN A 95 10.40 -4.46 -20.66
C GLN A 95 10.65 -2.94 -20.69
N ASN A 96 10.48 -2.30 -21.85
CA ASN A 96 10.58 -0.85 -22.00
C ASN A 96 9.50 -0.09 -21.20
N GLU A 97 8.30 -0.63 -21.08
CA GLU A 97 7.22 -0.01 -20.28
C GLU A 97 7.51 -0.12 -18.78
N ILE A 98 8.05 -1.27 -18.34
CA ILE A 98 8.55 -1.42 -16.97
C ILE A 98 9.63 -0.38 -16.72
N ASN A 99 10.66 -0.33 -17.56
CA ASN A 99 11.76 0.63 -17.39
C ASN A 99 11.26 2.07 -17.37
N ALA A 100 10.39 2.48 -18.29
CA ALA A 100 9.83 3.83 -18.31
C ALA A 100 9.02 4.16 -17.05
N ALA A 101 8.22 3.22 -16.55
CA ALA A 101 7.44 3.40 -15.33
C ALA A 101 8.33 3.56 -14.10
N PHE A 102 9.42 2.78 -14.02
CA PHE A 102 10.40 2.93 -12.95
C PHE A 102 11.24 4.22 -13.17
N ASP A 103 11.77 4.52 -14.35
CA ASP A 103 12.53 5.78 -14.58
C ASP A 103 11.73 7.04 -14.20
N TYR A 104 10.40 7.02 -14.38
CA TYR A 104 9.52 8.07 -13.90
C TYR A 104 9.54 8.23 -12.37
N LEU A 105 9.43 7.15 -11.58
CA LEU A 105 9.48 7.32 -10.11
C LEU A 105 10.89 7.65 -9.59
N GLU A 106 11.96 7.33 -10.33
CA GLU A 106 13.36 7.73 -9.96
C GLU A 106 13.47 9.25 -10.09
N THR A 107 12.95 9.77 -11.20
CA THR A 107 12.85 11.21 -11.45
C THR A 107 11.98 11.88 -10.39
N ALA A 108 10.87 11.25 -9.99
CA ALA A 108 10.00 11.77 -8.95
C ALA A 108 10.66 11.81 -7.57
N LEU A 109 11.38 10.75 -7.18
CA LEU A 109 12.14 10.68 -5.92
C LEU A 109 13.24 11.75 -5.86
N SER A 110 13.81 12.11 -7.01
CA SER A 110 14.87 13.14 -7.10
C SER A 110 14.35 14.58 -7.03
N LYS A 111 13.02 14.80 -7.01
CA LYS A 111 12.44 16.16 -7.10
C LYS A 111 12.67 17.01 -5.84
N PHE A 112 12.64 16.39 -4.67
CA PHE A 112 12.83 17.06 -3.39
C PHE A 112 14.06 16.48 -2.69
N ASN A 113 14.91 17.35 -2.15
CA ASN A 113 16.21 16.97 -1.57
C ASN A 113 16.22 16.99 -0.03
N ASP A 114 15.06 17.22 0.58
CA ASP A 114 14.90 17.31 2.03
C ASP A 114 14.53 15.97 2.69
N GLY A 115 14.78 14.85 2.00
CA GLY A 115 14.75 13.50 2.56
C GLY A 115 14.61 12.42 1.47
N PRO A 116 14.51 11.14 1.85
CA PRO A 116 14.58 10.01 0.92
C PRO A 116 13.23 9.62 0.28
N PHE A 117 12.15 10.34 0.58
CA PHE A 117 10.78 10.02 0.16
C PHE A 117 10.31 10.89 -1.02
N PHE A 118 9.19 10.54 -1.65
CA PHE A 118 8.68 11.24 -2.84
C PHE A 118 8.47 12.74 -2.64
N LEU A 119 8.14 13.15 -1.42
CA LEU A 119 7.92 14.54 -1.04
C LEU A 119 9.04 15.05 -0.10
N GLY A 120 10.21 14.42 -0.15
CA GLY A 120 11.31 14.57 0.81
C GLY A 120 11.05 13.82 2.11
N GLN A 121 9.94 14.14 2.78
CA GLN A 121 9.50 13.49 4.02
C GLN A 121 8.44 12.42 3.74
N PHE A 122 8.32 11.45 4.66
CA PHE A 122 7.39 10.33 4.54
C PHE A 122 5.94 10.83 4.45
N SER A 123 5.17 10.27 3.51
CA SER A 123 3.85 10.78 3.16
C SER A 123 2.88 9.70 2.65
N LEU A 124 1.64 10.10 2.39
CA LEU A 124 0.63 9.26 1.75
C LEU A 124 1.07 8.73 0.37
N VAL A 125 1.97 9.43 -0.33
CA VAL A 125 2.49 8.98 -1.64
C VAL A 125 3.33 7.71 -1.48
N ASP A 126 4.23 7.71 -0.51
CA ASP A 126 5.10 6.56 -0.21
C ASP A 126 4.25 5.35 0.20
N ILE A 127 3.24 5.59 1.05
CA ILE A 127 2.25 4.60 1.47
C ILE A 127 1.48 4.00 0.29
N ALA A 128 1.14 4.80 -0.73
CA ALA A 128 0.40 4.35 -1.90
C ALA A 128 1.24 3.47 -2.83
N PHE A 129 2.53 3.77 -3.01
CA PHE A 129 3.41 3.04 -3.93
C PHE A 129 4.09 1.82 -3.31
N ALA A 130 4.45 1.88 -2.02
CA ALA A 130 5.21 0.84 -1.34
C ALA A 130 4.64 -0.59 -1.52
N PRO A 131 3.34 -0.88 -1.31
CA PRO A 131 2.82 -2.24 -1.46
C PRO A 131 2.94 -2.79 -2.89
N PHE A 132 2.95 -1.93 -3.91
CA PHE A 132 3.13 -2.36 -5.29
C PHE A 132 4.60 -2.61 -5.60
N ILE A 133 5.49 -1.71 -5.17
CA ILE A 133 6.93 -1.86 -5.36
C ILE A 133 7.45 -3.12 -4.65
N GLU A 134 7.02 -3.36 -3.41
CA GLU A 134 7.34 -4.56 -2.62
C GLU A 134 7.00 -5.86 -3.37
N ARG A 135 5.87 -5.87 -4.09
CA ARG A 135 5.40 -7.04 -4.84
C ARG A 135 6.02 -7.16 -6.22
N PHE A 136 6.18 -6.04 -6.93
CA PHE A 136 6.70 -6.04 -8.30
C PHE A 136 8.19 -6.33 -8.35
N HIS A 137 8.98 -5.86 -7.39
CA HIS A 137 10.43 -6.08 -7.42
C HIS A 137 10.82 -7.56 -7.54
N PRO A 138 10.47 -8.46 -6.59
CA PRO A 138 10.83 -9.86 -6.70
C PRO A 138 10.18 -10.53 -7.91
N LEU A 139 8.95 -10.13 -8.28
CA LEU A 139 8.22 -10.71 -9.40
C LEU A 139 8.88 -10.39 -10.75
N LEU A 140 9.30 -9.14 -10.96
CA LEU A 140 9.99 -8.70 -12.17
C LEU A 140 11.38 -9.32 -12.28
N LEU A 141 12.10 -9.42 -11.15
CA LEU A 141 13.39 -10.07 -11.12
C LEU A 141 13.28 -11.56 -11.47
N ASP A 142 12.28 -12.26 -10.93
CA ASP A 142 12.12 -13.69 -11.17
C ASP A 142 11.54 -14.01 -12.55
N VAL A 143 10.45 -13.35 -12.94
CA VAL A 143 9.70 -13.67 -14.18
C VAL A 143 10.29 -13.00 -15.41
N LYS A 144 10.72 -11.74 -15.30
CA LYS A 144 11.22 -10.95 -16.43
C LYS A 144 12.73 -10.80 -16.47
N LYS A 145 13.45 -11.30 -15.45
CA LYS A 145 14.89 -11.08 -15.28
C LYS A 145 15.25 -9.58 -15.35
N CYS A 146 14.34 -8.74 -14.88
CA CYS A 146 14.48 -7.29 -14.88
C CYS A 146 14.81 -6.81 -13.47
N ASP A 147 16.02 -6.30 -13.27
CA ASP A 147 16.41 -5.62 -12.04
C ASP A 147 16.01 -4.15 -12.13
N ILE A 148 14.96 -3.79 -11.39
CA ILE A 148 14.45 -2.41 -11.32
C ILE A 148 15.34 -1.47 -10.49
N THR A 149 16.30 -1.99 -9.73
CA THR A 149 17.23 -1.18 -8.92
C THR A 149 18.45 -0.73 -9.71
N SER A 150 18.79 -1.47 -10.78
CA SER A 150 19.93 -1.15 -11.64
C SER A 150 19.73 0.22 -12.33
N GLY A 151 20.68 1.13 -12.13
CA GLY A 151 20.63 2.49 -12.68
C GLY A 151 19.69 3.46 -11.96
N ARG A 152 19.08 3.05 -10.83
CA ARG A 152 18.10 3.83 -10.08
C ARG A 152 18.50 3.97 -8.59
N PRO A 153 19.50 4.81 -8.29
CA PRO A 153 20.10 4.88 -6.95
C PRO A 153 19.14 5.40 -5.86
N SER A 154 18.14 6.22 -6.21
CA SER A 154 17.21 6.78 -5.24
C SER A 154 16.24 5.73 -4.69
N TRP A 155 16.00 4.66 -5.45
CA TRP A 155 15.00 3.63 -5.16
C TRP A 155 15.26 2.78 -3.92
N TYR A 156 16.54 2.50 -3.63
CA TYR A 156 16.91 1.46 -2.67
C TYR A 156 16.85 1.94 -1.21
N HIS A 157 17.11 3.23 -0.96
CA HIS A 157 17.14 3.75 0.40
C HIS A 157 15.73 4.02 0.96
N GLY A 158 14.87 4.75 0.24
CA GLY A 158 13.60 5.24 0.81
C GLY A 158 12.47 4.22 0.97
N LEU A 159 12.28 3.30 0.01
CA LEU A 159 11.00 2.59 -0.14
C LEU A 159 10.97 1.10 0.24
N SER A 160 12.13 0.44 0.41
CA SER A 160 12.14 -1.00 0.80
C SER A 160 12.73 -1.26 2.18
N PHE A 161 13.88 -0.67 2.52
CA PHE A 161 14.52 -0.85 3.82
C PHE A 161 13.99 0.15 4.85
N GLN A 162 14.08 1.45 4.56
CA GLN A 162 13.56 2.47 5.49
C GLN A 162 12.04 2.47 5.57
N PHE A 163 11.32 2.05 4.53
CA PHE A 163 9.87 1.89 4.62
C PHE A 163 9.51 0.90 5.72
N LEU A 164 10.11 -0.30 5.74
CA LEU A 164 9.86 -1.35 6.74
C LEU A 164 10.31 -0.97 8.16
N GLU A 165 11.41 -0.23 8.30
CA GLU A 165 11.87 0.29 9.60
C GLU A 165 10.98 1.46 10.10
N THR A 166 10.58 2.39 9.23
CA THR A 166 9.74 3.57 9.56
C THR A 166 8.33 3.14 9.99
N LEU A 167 7.65 2.37 9.15
CA LEU A 167 7.35 1.02 9.54
C LEU A 167 7.00 0.69 11.02
N ASP A 168 7.94 -0.07 11.58
CA ASP A 168 8.08 -0.50 12.96
C ASP A 168 8.27 0.66 13.97
N GLU A 169 8.93 1.77 13.61
CA GLU A 169 9.20 2.90 14.52
C GLU A 169 7.97 3.81 14.76
N VAL A 170 7.10 3.98 13.77
CA VAL A 170 5.99 4.96 13.81
C VAL A 170 4.71 4.36 14.44
N GLY A 171 4.70 3.08 14.80
CA GLY A 171 3.55 2.45 15.46
C GLY A 171 2.32 2.30 14.56
N HIS A 172 2.55 2.21 13.25
CA HIS A 172 2.04 1.21 12.33
C HIS A 172 0.54 0.98 11.98
N VAL A 173 0.12 1.53 10.82
CA VAL A 173 -0.91 0.99 9.91
C VAL A 173 -0.29 -0.24 9.19
N PRO A 174 -0.76 -1.48 9.41
CA PRO A 174 -0.20 -2.63 8.70
C PRO A 174 -0.44 -2.48 7.19
N VAL A 175 0.58 -2.76 6.36
CA VAL A 175 0.51 -2.73 4.88
C VAL A 175 -0.68 -3.54 4.32
N ASN A 176 -1.18 -4.51 5.08
CA ASN A 176 -2.40 -5.28 4.80
C ASN A 176 -3.71 -4.45 4.89
N MET A 177 -3.74 -3.32 5.58
CA MET A 177 -4.87 -2.37 5.62
C MET A 177 -5.19 -1.80 4.24
N ILE A 178 -4.19 -1.66 3.37
CA ILE A 178 -4.35 -0.92 2.12
C ILE A 178 -4.83 -1.85 0.99
N PHE A 179 -4.64 -3.17 1.11
CA PHE A 179 -4.93 -4.11 0.02
C PHE A 179 -5.52 -5.47 0.42
N GLY A 180 -5.92 -5.70 1.68
CA GLY A 180 -6.44 -7.03 2.10
C GLY A 180 -7.35 -7.14 3.32
N GLY A 181 -7.81 -6.04 3.94
CA GLY A 181 -8.66 -6.11 5.14
C GLY A 181 -9.80 -5.09 5.14
N LEU A 182 -10.94 -5.48 5.70
CA LEU A 182 -12.00 -4.57 6.15
C LEU A 182 -11.51 -3.85 7.41
N VAL A 183 -11.87 -2.58 7.53
CA VAL A 183 -11.49 -1.70 8.62
C VAL A 183 -12.78 -1.28 9.35
N VAL A 184 -12.92 -1.65 10.63
CA VAL A 184 -14.09 -1.32 11.46
C VAL A 184 -13.66 -0.42 12.62
N SER A 185 -14.17 0.81 12.68
CA SER A 185 -13.99 1.69 13.84
C SER A 185 -14.92 1.25 15.00
N GLY A 186 -14.44 1.32 16.22
CA GLY A 186 -15.13 0.77 17.39
C GLY A 186 -16.15 1.72 18.02
N ASP A 187 -17.45 1.46 17.76
CA ASP A 187 -18.56 1.79 18.68
C ASP A 187 -19.72 0.76 18.65
N GLY A 188 -19.42 -0.47 18.19
CA GLY A 188 -20.05 -1.68 18.72
C GLY A 188 -21.25 -2.23 17.95
N ARG A 189 -20.97 -3.25 17.13
CA ARG A 189 -21.58 -4.60 17.17
C ARG A 189 -21.14 -5.41 15.94
N ILE A 190 -20.06 -6.19 16.04
CA ILE A 190 -19.88 -7.40 15.20
C ILE A 190 -19.26 -8.50 16.07
N GLN A 191 -19.99 -9.61 16.16
CA GLN A 191 -19.70 -10.77 16.99
C GLN A 191 -18.36 -11.43 16.61
N ASP A 192 -17.65 -11.86 17.66
CA ASP A 192 -16.42 -12.62 17.60
C ASP A 192 -16.60 -13.95 16.86
N LEU A 193 -15.79 -14.17 15.84
CA LEU A 193 -15.50 -15.50 15.29
C LEU A 193 -13.98 -15.65 15.26
N GLY A 194 -13.43 -16.00 16.42
CA GLY A 194 -12.51 -17.11 16.61
C GLY A 194 -11.55 -17.45 15.46
N THR A 195 -10.26 -17.45 15.84
CA THR A 195 -9.14 -18.26 15.32
C THR A 195 -8.25 -17.66 14.22
N ARG A 196 -7.13 -17.08 14.69
CA ARG A 196 -5.74 -17.33 14.26
C ARG A 196 -5.52 -17.99 12.88
N ALA A 197 -5.34 -17.16 11.86
CA ALA A 197 -4.53 -17.40 10.66
C ALA A 197 -4.54 -16.03 9.95
N TRP A 198 -3.44 -15.37 9.62
CA TRP A 198 -2.47 -15.75 8.61
C TRP A 198 -1.31 -14.74 8.73
N ARG A 199 -0.26 -15.08 9.49
CA ARG A 199 0.99 -14.30 9.54
C ARG A 199 2.18 -15.02 8.91
N LEU A 200 2.01 -16.24 8.39
CA LEU A 200 3.14 -17.07 7.99
C LEU A 200 3.06 -17.66 6.59
N SER A 201 1.90 -17.83 5.94
CA SER A 201 1.88 -18.66 4.72
C SER A 201 2.46 -18.02 3.46
N PHE A 202 2.48 -16.69 3.32
CA PHE A 202 3.00 -16.07 2.10
C PHE A 202 4.53 -16.10 2.10
N LEU A 203 5.16 -15.73 3.22
CA LEU A 203 6.61 -15.85 3.42
C LEU A 203 7.07 -17.32 3.59
N TYR A 204 6.28 -18.19 4.25
CA TYR A 204 6.62 -19.61 4.42
C TYR A 204 6.45 -20.44 3.14
N ARG A 205 5.53 -20.08 2.22
CA ARG A 205 5.41 -20.76 0.91
C ARG A 205 6.46 -20.30 -0.10
N LEU A 206 6.96 -19.07 0.01
CA LEU A 206 8.13 -18.61 -0.74
C LEU A 206 9.43 -19.26 -0.24
N ALA A 207 9.58 -19.46 1.08
CA ALA A 207 10.78 -20.10 1.64
C ALA A 207 10.84 -21.64 1.48
N LYS A 208 9.71 -22.33 1.31
CA LYS A 208 9.68 -23.81 1.27
C LYS A 208 9.86 -24.43 -0.12
N ASN A 209 9.78 -23.64 -1.18
CA ASN A 209 9.97 -24.10 -2.56
C ASN A 209 11.35 -23.78 -3.16
N PHE A 210 12.29 -23.26 -2.35
CA PHE A 210 13.68 -22.96 -2.76
C PHE A 210 14.75 -23.78 -2.02
N LEU A 211 14.37 -24.86 -1.32
CA LEU A 211 15.31 -25.85 -0.75
C LEU A 211 14.92 -27.31 -1.03
N ARG A 212 14.36 -27.58 -2.22
CA ARG A 212 14.46 -28.86 -2.92
C ARG A 212 14.41 -28.66 -4.43
#